data_AF-A0A945YQ92-F1
#
_entry.id   AF-A0A945YQ92-F1
#
_cell.length_a   1.000
_cell.length_b   1.000
_cell.length_c   1.000
_cell.angle_alpha   90.00
_cell.angle_beta   90.00
_cell.angle_gamma   90.00
#
_symmetry.space_group_name_H-M   'P 1'
#
loop_
_entity.id
_entity.type
_entity.pdbx_description
1 polymer ?
#
loop_
_entity_poly.entity_id
_entity_poly.type
_entity_poly.pdbx_seq_one_letter_code
_entity_poly.pdbx_strand_id
1 'polypeptide(L)'
;MKFFLTLILTMTFLVSFSQATPADHHIDGTWKMSAQAAALGVGPTMGDISWWANSEDDLSTRACYFDDEYVFLPDGTFHNVLQDDTWLEVWQGVEADGCGTPVFPHNGSIEATWSYDAGAGTLTLDGIGAYLGLAKVINDGELTSPDNAPSSITYPVTFNSTNDTMTIDISIGGGYWRFILAKNPGTVAPPLDGMWKMAPMAGALGVGPGMGDISWWSNSADDVITRACYFDDLYYFAEDGAFENILDDVDHGFETWIEPWQGMDPEGCGTPVAPHNGSIAASWSYEANSGSLTLNGVGAYMGLAKVFNGGELSASADAPESITYMVTWNATEDTMTLDIAIADPGWWRFILVRADASGLNDNEYQVMEVYPNPASSVLNIKNHTDLESLHIYSVTGKMVLQTNDIDGTIDISDFATGLYAISALDKNGQKYQTKFIVK
;
A
#
# COMPACT_ATOMS: atom_id res chain seq x y z
N MET A 1 -25.79 -62.54 -45.98
CA MET A 1 -24.51 -62.50 -45.22
C MET A 1 -24.70 -61.48 -44.12
N LYS A 2 -24.69 -61.90 -42.85
CA LYS A 2 -25.06 -61.08 -41.68
C LYS A 2 -24.02 -59.97 -41.47
N PHE A 3 -24.42 -58.70 -41.53
CA PHE A 3 -23.59 -57.60 -41.04
C PHE A 3 -23.93 -57.36 -39.57
N PHE A 4 -22.96 -57.66 -38.69
CA PHE A 4 -22.96 -57.20 -37.31
C PHE A 4 -22.61 -55.71 -37.32
N LEU A 5 -23.53 -54.87 -36.87
CA LEU A 5 -23.27 -53.45 -36.62
C LEU A 5 -22.91 -53.31 -35.14
N THR A 6 -21.62 -53.28 -34.84
CA THR A 6 -21.11 -53.01 -33.49
C THR A 6 -21.27 -51.52 -33.21
N LEU A 7 -22.19 -51.16 -32.32
CA LEU A 7 -22.38 -49.80 -31.84
C LEU A 7 -21.26 -49.49 -30.83
N ILE A 8 -20.25 -48.72 -31.23
CA ILE A 8 -19.24 -48.19 -30.31
C ILE A 8 -19.84 -46.96 -29.63
N LEU A 9 -20.26 -47.11 -28.38
CA LEU A 9 -20.69 -46.01 -27.54
C LEU A 9 -19.43 -45.35 -26.95
N THR A 10 -18.93 -44.28 -27.58
CA THR A 10 -17.90 -43.43 -26.97
C THR A 10 -18.53 -42.63 -25.84
N MET A 11 -18.37 -43.11 -24.62
CA MET A 11 -18.71 -42.39 -23.40
C MET A 11 -17.61 -41.35 -23.15
N THR A 12 -17.79 -40.15 -23.68
CA THR A 12 -16.98 -38.98 -23.29
C THR A 12 -17.29 -38.66 -21.83
N PHE A 13 -16.40 -39.06 -20.94
CA PHE A 13 -16.32 -38.49 -19.59
C PHE A 13 -15.93 -37.02 -19.74
N LEU A 14 -16.91 -36.13 -19.60
CA LEU A 14 -16.62 -34.75 -19.22
C LEU A 14 -16.14 -34.80 -17.77
N VAL A 15 -14.83 -34.83 -17.59
CA VAL A 15 -14.23 -34.44 -16.32
C VAL A 15 -14.43 -32.93 -16.24
N SER A 16 -15.55 -32.52 -15.64
CA SER A 16 -15.67 -31.16 -15.14
C SER A 16 -14.63 -31.02 -14.04
N PHE A 17 -13.50 -30.41 -14.35
CA PHE A 17 -12.75 -29.71 -13.32
C PHE A 17 -13.73 -28.67 -12.79
N SER A 18 -14.24 -28.90 -11.58
CA SER A 18 -14.71 -27.77 -10.78
C SER A 18 -13.51 -26.86 -10.72
N GLN A 19 -13.55 -25.74 -11.45
CA GLN A 19 -12.74 -24.61 -11.04
C GLN A 19 -13.11 -24.40 -9.57
N ALA A 20 -12.10 -24.44 -8.70
CA ALA A 20 -12.28 -23.93 -7.36
C ALA A 20 -12.95 -22.57 -7.54
N THR A 21 -14.08 -22.37 -6.87
CA THR A 21 -14.59 -21.03 -6.62
C THR A 21 -13.40 -20.15 -6.21
N PRO A 22 -13.32 -18.87 -6.65
CA PRO A 22 -12.28 -17.98 -6.16
C PRO A 22 -12.19 -18.15 -4.66
N ALA A 23 -10.98 -18.37 -4.14
CA ALA A 23 -10.75 -18.49 -2.71
C ALA A 23 -11.50 -17.33 -2.03
N ASP A 24 -12.17 -17.62 -0.92
CA ASP A 24 -12.92 -16.61 -0.19
C ASP A 24 -11.91 -15.63 0.41
N HIS A 25 -11.55 -14.59 -0.35
CA HIS A 25 -10.50 -13.61 -0.06
C HIS A 25 -10.80 -12.71 1.16
N HIS A 26 -11.83 -13.03 1.95
CA HIS A 26 -12.17 -12.24 3.12
C HIS A 26 -11.23 -12.51 4.31
N ILE A 27 -10.56 -13.66 4.34
CA ILE A 27 -9.57 -14.02 5.38
C ILE A 27 -8.25 -13.30 5.14
N ASP A 28 -7.89 -13.06 3.89
CA ASP A 28 -6.65 -12.38 3.51
C ASP A 28 -6.47 -11.05 4.26
N GLY A 29 -5.23 -10.75 4.61
CA GLY A 29 -4.82 -9.57 5.33
C GLY A 29 -4.41 -9.85 6.77
N THR A 30 -4.28 -8.77 7.54
CA THR A 30 -3.79 -8.81 8.91
C THR A 30 -4.96 -8.83 9.89
N TRP A 31 -4.81 -9.58 10.98
CA TRP A 31 -5.79 -9.67 12.05
C TRP A 31 -5.10 -9.46 13.39
N LYS A 32 -5.83 -8.89 14.34
CA LYS A 32 -5.42 -8.75 15.74
C LYS A 32 -6.51 -9.27 16.65
N MET A 33 -6.15 -9.63 17.89
CA MET A 33 -7.16 -9.82 18.92
C MET A 33 -8.00 -8.54 19.06
N SER A 34 -9.33 -8.68 19.07
CA SER A 34 -10.22 -7.52 19.24
C SER A 34 -9.96 -6.87 20.60
N ALA A 35 -9.70 -5.57 20.60
CA ALA A 35 -9.36 -4.79 21.80
C ALA A 35 -10.61 -4.45 22.64
N GLN A 36 -11.29 -5.47 23.13
CA GLN A 36 -12.49 -5.36 23.97
C GLN A 36 -12.50 -6.44 25.06
N ALA A 37 -13.28 -6.21 26.12
CA ALA A 37 -13.58 -7.27 27.09
C ALA A 37 -14.30 -8.44 26.40
N ALA A 38 -14.09 -9.65 26.93
CA ALA A 38 -14.64 -10.89 26.39
C ALA A 38 -14.24 -11.23 24.93
N ALA A 39 -13.15 -10.65 24.42
CA ALA A 39 -12.55 -11.02 23.14
C ALA A 39 -11.83 -12.37 23.19
N LEU A 40 -11.30 -12.78 24.35
CA LEU A 40 -10.78 -14.13 24.58
C LEU A 40 -11.37 -14.72 25.85
N GLY A 41 -11.74 -15.99 25.80
CA GLY A 41 -12.30 -16.67 26.96
C GLY A 41 -12.42 -18.17 26.78
N VAL A 42 -12.74 -18.85 27.87
CA VAL A 42 -12.81 -20.31 27.94
C VAL A 42 -14.08 -20.74 28.68
N GLY A 43 -14.67 -21.84 28.23
CA GLY A 43 -15.88 -22.41 28.81
C GLY A 43 -16.10 -23.88 28.45
N PRO A 44 -17.18 -24.49 28.97
CA PRO A 44 -17.45 -25.92 28.82
C PRO A 44 -17.87 -26.34 27.40
N THR A 45 -18.37 -25.42 26.56
CA THR A 45 -18.87 -25.71 25.21
C THR A 45 -18.45 -24.64 24.22
N MET A 46 -18.45 -24.95 22.91
CA MET A 46 -18.13 -23.99 21.85
C MET A 46 -18.94 -22.69 22.00
N GLY A 47 -18.24 -21.57 22.02
CA GLY A 47 -18.78 -20.24 22.25
C GLY A 47 -19.16 -19.84 23.67
N ASP A 48 -18.94 -20.71 24.65
CA ASP A 48 -19.06 -20.38 26.06
C ASP A 48 -17.72 -19.83 26.61
N ILE A 49 -17.79 -18.74 27.37
CA ILE A 49 -16.64 -18.06 27.99
C ILE A 49 -16.81 -17.90 29.51
N SER A 50 -17.62 -18.76 30.13
CA SER A 50 -18.08 -18.62 31.52
C SER A 50 -17.07 -19.06 32.58
N TRP A 51 -16.04 -19.84 32.23
CA TRP A 51 -14.99 -20.19 33.20
C TRP A 51 -14.04 -19.02 33.41
N TRP A 52 -13.66 -18.35 32.32
CA TRP A 52 -12.85 -17.14 32.36
C TRP A 52 -12.96 -16.38 31.03
N ALA A 53 -12.92 -15.06 31.08
CA ALA A 53 -12.83 -14.18 29.93
C ALA A 53 -11.99 -12.95 30.28
N ASN A 54 -11.34 -12.34 29.28
CA ASN A 54 -10.58 -11.12 29.53
C ASN A 54 -11.49 -9.94 29.91
N SER A 55 -10.95 -9.10 30.79
CA SER A 55 -11.51 -7.82 31.20
C SER A 55 -11.00 -6.67 30.31
N GLU A 56 -11.53 -5.46 30.52
CA GLU A 56 -10.98 -4.24 29.91
C GLU A 56 -9.57 -3.91 30.45
N ASP A 57 -9.30 -4.22 31.72
CA ASP A 57 -7.99 -3.99 32.35
C ASP A 57 -6.89 -4.84 31.70
N ASP A 58 -7.26 -6.05 31.23
CA ASP A 58 -6.34 -6.95 30.53
C ASP A 58 -5.82 -6.36 29.21
N LEU A 59 -6.55 -5.45 28.57
CA LEU A 59 -6.10 -4.76 27.34
C LEU A 59 -4.82 -3.97 27.58
N SER A 60 -4.69 -3.37 28.76
CA SER A 60 -3.50 -2.61 29.17
C SER A 60 -2.42 -3.51 29.77
N THR A 61 -2.82 -4.50 30.57
CA THR A 61 -1.89 -5.41 31.25
C THR A 61 -1.19 -6.33 30.26
N ARG A 62 -1.88 -6.72 29.18
CA ARG A 62 -1.38 -7.60 28.12
C ARG A 62 -1.29 -6.86 26.79
N ALA A 63 -0.86 -5.60 26.79
CA ALA A 63 -0.80 -4.78 25.58
C ALA A 63 -0.03 -5.49 24.43
N CYS A 64 1.10 -6.13 24.75
CA CYS A 64 1.92 -6.94 23.85
C CYS A 64 1.24 -8.21 23.29
N TYR A 65 0.07 -8.59 23.79
CA TYR A 65 -0.74 -9.68 23.23
C TYR A 65 -1.79 -9.15 22.26
N PHE A 66 -2.29 -7.94 22.52
CA PHE A 66 -3.32 -7.31 21.70
C PHE A 66 -2.73 -6.58 20.48
N ASP A 67 -1.43 -6.34 20.46
CA ASP A 67 -0.70 -5.83 19.29
C ASP A 67 -0.06 -6.91 18.41
N ASP A 68 0.00 -8.16 18.87
CA ASP A 68 0.38 -9.32 18.04
C ASP A 68 -0.55 -9.46 16.82
N GLU A 69 0.04 -9.75 15.67
CA GLU A 69 -0.62 -9.82 14.37
C GLU A 69 -0.62 -11.23 13.77
N TYR A 70 -1.73 -11.57 13.11
CA TYR A 70 -1.91 -12.79 12.34
C TYR A 70 -2.10 -12.42 10.88
N VAL A 71 -1.13 -12.72 10.02
CA VAL A 71 -1.10 -12.29 8.62
C VAL A 71 -1.40 -13.47 7.71
N PHE A 72 -2.49 -13.36 6.94
CA PHE A 72 -2.90 -14.33 5.92
C PHE A 72 -2.65 -13.75 4.53
N LEU A 73 -1.68 -14.31 3.81
CA LEU A 73 -1.38 -13.87 2.44
C LEU A 73 -2.26 -14.63 1.42
N PRO A 74 -2.69 -13.98 0.32
CA PRO A 74 -3.53 -14.62 -0.70
C PRO A 74 -2.91 -15.85 -1.38
N ASP A 75 -1.59 -16.03 -1.28
CA ASP A 75 -0.86 -17.19 -1.82
C ASP A 75 -0.92 -18.42 -0.89
N GLY A 76 -1.59 -18.30 0.27
CA GLY A 76 -1.70 -19.34 1.29
C GLY A 76 -0.62 -19.28 2.36
N THR A 77 0.29 -18.30 2.34
CA THR A 77 1.32 -18.11 3.38
C THR A 77 0.73 -17.48 4.64
N PHE A 78 1.18 -17.93 5.81
CA PHE A 78 0.76 -17.44 7.13
C PHE A 78 1.93 -16.97 7.98
N HIS A 79 1.74 -15.88 8.72
CA HIS A 79 2.71 -15.39 9.71
C HIS A 79 2.05 -15.03 11.05
N ASN A 80 2.71 -15.41 12.14
CA ASN A 80 2.58 -14.75 13.44
C ASN A 80 3.63 -13.62 13.51
N VAL A 81 3.17 -12.37 13.60
CA VAL A 81 4.03 -11.18 13.69
C VAL A 81 3.88 -10.58 15.09
N LEU A 82 4.94 -10.71 15.90
CA LEU A 82 4.92 -10.50 17.36
C LEU A 82 5.73 -9.27 17.82
N GLN A 83 6.08 -8.40 16.87
CA GLN A 83 6.91 -7.23 17.09
C GLN A 83 8.19 -7.56 17.92
N ASP A 84 8.53 -6.73 18.91
CA ASP A 84 9.68 -6.94 19.80
C ASP A 84 9.33 -7.84 21.00
N ASP A 85 8.09 -7.77 21.49
CA ASP A 85 7.59 -8.45 22.69
C ASP A 85 6.19 -9.04 22.45
N THR A 86 5.94 -10.24 22.98
CA THR A 86 4.61 -10.88 23.06
C THR A 86 4.30 -11.27 24.50
N TRP A 87 3.06 -11.64 24.80
CA TRP A 87 2.69 -12.17 26.11
C TRP A 87 3.19 -13.61 26.30
N LEU A 88 4.13 -13.78 27.21
CA LEU A 88 4.71 -15.07 27.56
C LEU A 88 4.13 -15.57 28.89
N GLU A 89 3.99 -16.89 28.99
CA GLU A 89 3.61 -17.57 30.22
C GLU A 89 4.73 -18.52 30.68
N VAL A 90 4.72 -18.90 31.97
CA VAL A 90 5.78 -19.73 32.59
C VAL A 90 6.06 -21.04 31.83
N TRP A 91 5.07 -21.61 31.12
CA TRP A 91 5.25 -22.83 30.32
C TRP A 91 6.22 -22.64 29.14
N GLN A 92 6.46 -21.40 28.70
CA GLN A 92 7.43 -21.04 27.65
C GLN A 92 8.85 -20.83 28.20
N GLY A 93 9.05 -20.99 29.52
CA GLY A 93 10.36 -20.91 30.15
C GLY A 93 10.74 -19.53 30.72
N VAL A 94 9.81 -18.57 30.74
CA VAL A 94 9.98 -17.30 31.46
C VAL A 94 9.71 -17.48 32.97
N GLU A 95 10.27 -16.60 33.81
CA GLU A 95 10.13 -16.71 35.28
C GLU A 95 8.72 -16.38 35.78
N ALA A 96 8.01 -15.49 35.09
CA ALA A 96 6.65 -15.06 35.40
C ALA A 96 5.93 -14.64 34.12
N ASP A 97 4.61 -14.71 34.13
CA ASP A 97 3.78 -14.29 33.01
C ASP A 97 3.94 -12.78 32.76
N GLY A 98 4.09 -12.39 31.50
CA GLY A 98 4.30 -10.99 31.12
C GLY A 98 4.78 -10.81 29.69
N CYS A 99 4.86 -9.55 29.27
CA CYS A 99 5.46 -9.19 27.98
C CYS A 99 6.96 -9.51 27.95
N GLY A 100 7.43 -10.09 26.85
CA GLY A 100 8.84 -10.31 26.60
C GLY A 100 9.11 -10.92 25.22
N THR A 101 10.40 -11.15 24.94
CA THR A 101 10.87 -11.59 23.62
C THR A 101 10.27 -12.94 23.19
N PRO A 102 9.68 -13.05 21.99
CA PRO A 102 9.06 -14.28 21.50
C PRO A 102 9.93 -15.55 21.57
N VAL A 103 9.33 -16.67 21.96
CA VAL A 103 10.02 -17.95 22.21
C VAL A 103 9.73 -18.98 21.11
N PHE A 104 10.80 -19.58 20.57
CA PHE A 104 10.72 -20.66 19.57
C PHE A 104 9.95 -21.89 20.12
N PRO A 105 9.08 -22.56 19.32
CA PRO A 105 8.82 -22.33 17.91
C PRO A 105 7.73 -21.27 17.62
N HIS A 106 7.06 -20.74 18.65
CA HIS A 106 5.96 -19.78 18.52
C HIS A 106 6.42 -18.34 18.27
N ASN A 107 7.65 -18.14 17.78
CA ASN A 107 8.25 -16.82 17.56
C ASN A 107 8.12 -16.31 16.12
N GLY A 108 7.26 -16.93 15.30
CA GLY A 108 7.04 -16.55 13.90
C GLY A 108 8.21 -16.88 12.95
N SER A 109 9.26 -17.55 13.41
CA SER A 109 10.46 -17.83 12.59
C SER A 109 10.34 -19.04 11.65
N ILE A 110 9.31 -19.87 11.83
CA ILE A 110 9.05 -21.05 11.00
C ILE A 110 7.98 -20.69 9.96
N GLU A 111 8.24 -21.01 8.70
CA GLU A 111 7.26 -20.84 7.61
C GLU A 111 6.00 -21.66 7.89
N ALA A 112 4.84 -21.02 7.68
CA ALA A 112 3.54 -21.64 7.84
C ALA A 112 2.62 -21.27 6.68
N THR A 113 1.61 -22.09 6.47
CA THR A 113 0.57 -21.87 5.46
C THR A 113 -0.82 -21.95 6.09
N TRP A 114 -1.82 -21.42 5.40
CA TRP A 114 -3.21 -21.50 5.82
C TRP A 114 -4.12 -22.03 4.71
N SER A 115 -5.24 -22.63 5.12
CA SER A 115 -6.31 -23.02 4.21
C SER A 115 -7.68 -22.88 4.87
N TYR A 116 -8.69 -22.52 4.08
CA TYR A 116 -10.06 -22.36 4.55
C TYR A 116 -11.01 -23.29 3.80
N ASP A 117 -11.75 -24.09 4.55
CA ASP A 117 -12.86 -24.89 4.04
C ASP A 117 -14.19 -24.21 4.40
N ALA A 118 -14.75 -23.47 3.45
CA ALA A 118 -16.03 -22.78 3.60
C ALA A 118 -17.21 -23.74 3.81
N GLY A 119 -17.13 -24.98 3.33
CA GLY A 119 -18.17 -25.99 3.52
C GLY A 119 -18.17 -26.54 4.94
N ALA A 120 -16.99 -26.69 5.54
CA ALA A 120 -16.82 -27.10 6.93
C ALA A 120 -16.88 -25.92 7.93
N GLY A 121 -16.65 -24.69 7.47
CA GLY A 121 -16.49 -23.52 8.33
C GLY A 121 -15.22 -23.61 9.19
N THR A 122 -14.12 -24.09 8.62
CA THR A 122 -12.87 -24.34 9.34
C THR A 122 -11.67 -23.70 8.66
N LEU A 123 -10.83 -23.04 9.46
CA LEU A 123 -9.53 -22.48 9.07
C LEU A 123 -8.42 -23.38 9.62
N THR A 124 -7.48 -23.81 8.78
CA THR A 124 -6.35 -24.65 9.18
C THR A 124 -5.04 -23.91 8.96
N LEU A 125 -4.16 -23.95 9.95
CA LEU A 125 -2.77 -23.51 9.85
C LEU A 125 -1.86 -24.73 9.81
N ASP A 126 -0.93 -24.78 8.87
CA ASP A 126 0.10 -25.82 8.74
C ASP A 126 1.48 -25.18 8.92
N GLY A 127 2.20 -25.59 9.96
CA GLY A 127 3.49 -25.02 10.36
C GLY A 127 3.71 -25.20 11.86
N ILE A 128 4.88 -25.71 12.26
CA ILE A 128 5.18 -25.89 13.69
C ILE A 128 5.25 -24.53 14.36
N GLY A 129 4.48 -24.35 15.44
CA GLY A 129 4.45 -23.10 16.20
C GLY A 129 3.53 -22.02 15.64
N ALA A 130 2.82 -22.27 14.54
CA ALA A 130 1.78 -21.38 14.03
C ALA A 130 0.50 -21.49 14.87
N TYR A 131 -0.12 -20.37 15.22
CA TYR A 131 -1.33 -20.34 16.05
C TYR A 131 -2.19 -19.09 15.80
N LEU A 132 -3.46 -19.15 16.21
CA LEU A 132 -4.37 -18.02 16.39
C LEU A 132 -4.83 -17.92 17.84
N GLY A 133 -4.91 -16.70 18.37
CA GLY A 133 -5.28 -16.47 19.77
C GLY A 133 -4.11 -16.77 20.71
N LEU A 134 -4.10 -17.95 21.34
CA LEU A 134 -3.07 -18.31 22.31
C LEU A 134 -2.16 -19.44 21.80
N ALA A 135 -0.84 -19.23 21.88
CA ALA A 135 0.17 -20.21 21.44
C ALA A 135 0.06 -21.58 22.14
N LYS A 136 -0.41 -21.61 23.39
CA LYS A 136 -0.55 -22.88 24.12
C LYS A 136 -1.72 -23.73 23.63
N VAL A 137 -2.70 -23.16 22.94
CA VAL A 137 -3.98 -23.83 22.70
C VAL A 137 -3.92 -24.57 21.37
N ILE A 138 -4.08 -25.89 21.44
CA ILE A 138 -4.00 -26.80 20.29
C ILE A 138 -5.26 -27.66 20.20
N ASN A 139 -5.44 -28.36 19.08
CA ASN A 139 -6.58 -29.28 18.96
C ASN A 139 -6.51 -30.37 20.04
N ASP A 140 -7.55 -30.43 20.86
CA ASP A 140 -7.74 -31.39 21.96
C ASP A 140 -6.73 -31.28 23.11
N GLY A 141 -6.07 -30.12 23.29
CA GLY A 141 -5.24 -29.89 24.48
C GLY A 141 -4.64 -28.50 24.64
N GLU A 142 -3.86 -28.35 25.71
CA GLU A 142 -3.02 -27.18 25.95
C GLU A 142 -1.57 -27.63 26.15
N LEU A 143 -0.64 -26.89 25.55
CA LEU A 143 0.79 -27.15 25.65
C LEU A 143 1.30 -26.89 27.08
N THR A 144 2.28 -27.69 27.47
CA THR A 144 3.04 -27.52 28.72
C THR A 144 4.54 -27.34 28.46
N SER A 145 4.94 -27.39 27.19
CA SER A 145 6.31 -27.16 26.71
C SER A 145 6.24 -26.71 25.24
N PRO A 146 7.07 -25.73 24.81
CA PRO A 146 7.17 -25.32 23.40
C PRO A 146 7.55 -26.46 22.45
N ASP A 147 8.31 -27.45 22.92
CA ASP A 147 8.75 -28.60 22.11
C ASP A 147 7.61 -29.49 21.61
N ASN A 148 6.42 -29.38 22.21
CA ASN A 148 5.24 -30.16 21.86
C ASN A 148 4.33 -29.47 20.84
N ALA A 149 4.75 -28.34 20.25
CA ALA A 149 3.98 -27.63 19.25
C ALA A 149 3.63 -28.56 18.06
N PRO A 150 2.34 -28.69 17.70
CA PRO A 150 1.93 -29.52 16.57
C PRO A 150 2.33 -28.87 15.24
N SER A 151 2.38 -29.67 14.17
CA SER A 151 2.65 -29.17 12.82
C SER A 151 1.41 -28.60 12.13
N SER A 152 0.22 -28.73 12.72
CA SER A 152 -1.04 -28.27 12.13
C SER A 152 -2.08 -28.02 13.23
N ILE A 153 -2.88 -26.96 13.09
CA ILE A 153 -3.99 -26.61 13.97
C ILE A 153 -5.20 -26.20 13.14
N THR A 154 -6.39 -26.71 13.47
CA THR A 154 -7.66 -26.37 12.81
C THR A 154 -8.63 -25.67 13.76
N TYR A 155 -9.24 -24.59 13.28
CA TYR A 155 -10.18 -23.74 14.01
C TYR A 155 -11.54 -23.72 13.31
N PRO A 156 -12.64 -24.12 13.97
CA PRO A 156 -13.96 -23.63 13.63
C PRO A 156 -13.98 -22.10 13.60
N VAL A 157 -14.45 -21.51 12.51
CA VAL A 157 -14.42 -20.06 12.28
C VAL A 157 -15.77 -19.54 11.80
N THR A 158 -16.16 -18.36 12.28
CA THR A 158 -17.29 -17.60 11.76
C THR A 158 -16.91 -16.14 11.56
N PHE A 159 -17.52 -15.49 10.57
CA PHE A 159 -17.28 -14.09 10.23
C PHE A 159 -18.56 -13.28 10.46
N ASN A 160 -18.41 -12.00 10.80
CA ASN A 160 -19.54 -11.08 10.81
C ASN A 160 -19.94 -10.66 9.38
N SER A 161 -21.03 -9.90 9.24
CA SER A 161 -21.58 -9.53 7.93
C SER A 161 -20.68 -8.63 7.08
N THR A 162 -19.73 -7.93 7.70
CA THR A 162 -18.76 -7.04 7.02
C THR A 162 -17.41 -7.71 6.78
N ASN A 163 -17.24 -8.96 7.24
CA ASN A 163 -15.98 -9.70 7.21
C ASN A 163 -14.78 -8.96 7.84
N ASP A 164 -15.04 -8.06 8.78
CA ASP A 164 -14.01 -7.35 9.56
C ASP A 164 -13.82 -7.94 10.96
N THR A 165 -14.62 -8.95 11.32
CA THR A 165 -14.52 -9.65 12.60
C THR A 165 -14.57 -11.16 12.36
N MET A 166 -13.55 -11.86 12.86
CA MET A 166 -13.41 -13.31 12.82
C MET A 166 -13.58 -13.85 14.25
N THR A 167 -14.50 -14.78 14.45
CA THR A 167 -14.61 -15.53 15.71
C THR A 167 -14.14 -16.95 15.46
N ILE A 168 -13.10 -17.37 16.18
CA ILE A 168 -12.61 -18.73 16.18
C ILE A 168 -12.88 -19.41 17.53
N ASP A 169 -13.11 -20.71 17.47
CA ASP A 169 -13.19 -21.57 18.65
C ASP A 169 -12.19 -22.72 18.49
N ILE A 170 -11.74 -23.31 19.59
CA ILE A 170 -10.87 -24.49 19.57
C ILE A 170 -11.12 -25.37 20.80
N SER A 171 -11.36 -26.66 20.56
CA SER A 171 -11.57 -27.68 21.59
C SER A 171 -10.23 -28.03 22.26
N ILE A 172 -10.23 -28.09 23.59
CA ILE A 172 -9.10 -28.60 24.40
C ILE A 172 -9.42 -29.96 25.03
N GLY A 173 -10.37 -30.72 24.47
CA GLY A 173 -10.77 -32.06 24.94
C GLY A 173 -11.65 -32.08 26.20
N GLY A 174 -11.68 -30.99 26.97
CA GLY A 174 -12.54 -30.82 28.15
C GLY A 174 -13.27 -29.47 28.23
N GLY A 175 -13.07 -28.60 27.25
CA GLY A 175 -13.63 -27.26 27.15
C GLY A 175 -13.27 -26.63 25.81
N TYR A 176 -13.62 -25.35 25.64
CA TYR A 176 -13.36 -24.59 24.43
C TYR A 176 -12.75 -23.23 24.78
N TRP A 177 -11.70 -22.88 24.08
CA TRP A 177 -11.29 -21.48 23.96
C TRP A 177 -12.04 -20.83 22.80
N ARG A 178 -12.40 -19.55 22.98
CA ARG A 178 -12.94 -18.67 21.97
C ARG A 178 -12.07 -17.42 21.85
N PHE A 179 -11.80 -17.01 20.62
CA PHE A 179 -11.12 -15.76 20.30
C PHE A 179 -11.90 -14.96 19.27
N ILE A 180 -12.02 -13.67 19.51
CA ILE A 180 -12.59 -12.69 18.57
C ILE A 180 -11.41 -11.86 18.05
N LEU A 181 -11.12 -12.01 16.76
CA LEU A 181 -10.14 -11.22 16.06
C LEU A 181 -10.85 -10.13 15.27
N ALA A 182 -10.31 -8.93 15.32
CA ALA A 182 -10.69 -7.85 14.42
C ALA A 182 -9.71 -7.84 13.25
N LYS A 183 -10.24 -7.62 12.04
CA LYS A 183 -9.41 -7.36 10.88
C LYS A 183 -8.63 -6.11 11.22
N ASN A 184 -7.31 -6.27 11.29
CA ASN A 184 -6.43 -5.16 11.43
C ASN A 184 -6.12 -4.72 10.00
N PRO A 185 -6.69 -3.62 9.51
CA PRO A 185 -6.23 -3.06 8.24
C PRO A 185 -4.74 -2.69 8.29
N GLY A 186 -4.09 -2.80 9.48
CA GLY A 186 -2.84 -3.52 9.64
C GLY A 186 -1.91 -3.35 8.47
N THR A 187 -1.15 -2.29 8.59
CA THR A 187 -0.16 -1.76 7.68
C THR A 187 0.82 -2.81 7.19
N VAL A 188 0.40 -3.56 6.16
CA VAL A 188 1.28 -3.62 5.00
C VAL A 188 1.52 -2.17 4.66
N ALA A 189 2.67 -1.64 5.08
CA ALA A 189 3.10 -0.35 4.57
C ALA A 189 2.87 -0.46 3.06
N PRO A 190 2.03 0.42 2.47
CA PRO A 190 1.92 0.43 1.03
C PRO A 190 3.36 0.43 0.55
N PRO A 191 3.70 -0.32 -0.49
CA PRO A 191 5.04 -0.29 -1.03
C PRO A 191 5.24 1.12 -1.64
N LEU A 192 5.41 2.13 -0.78
CA LEU A 192 5.22 3.55 -1.07
C LEU A 192 6.29 4.00 -2.04
N ASP A 193 7.49 3.43 -1.92
CA ASP A 193 8.59 3.61 -2.84
C ASP A 193 8.15 3.44 -4.31
N GLY A 194 8.67 4.33 -5.14
CA GLY A 194 8.36 4.39 -6.57
C GLY A 194 7.38 5.49 -6.92
N MET A 195 6.81 5.37 -8.12
CA MET A 195 5.97 6.39 -8.73
C MET A 195 4.49 6.00 -8.63
N TRP A 196 3.67 7.00 -8.32
CA TRP A 196 2.23 6.88 -8.21
C TRP A 196 1.55 7.94 -9.05
N LYS A 197 0.33 7.66 -9.48
CA LYS A 197 -0.56 8.64 -10.10
C LYS A 197 -2.00 8.39 -9.72
N MET A 198 -2.85 9.39 -9.93
CA MET A 198 -4.29 9.22 -9.72
C MET A 198 -4.83 8.07 -10.57
N ALA A 199 -5.65 7.20 -9.98
CA ALA A 199 -6.29 6.13 -10.72
C ALA A 199 -7.19 6.74 -11.82
N PRO A 200 -7.02 6.40 -13.10
CA PRO A 200 -7.75 7.01 -14.20
C PRO A 200 -9.17 6.45 -14.33
N MET A 201 -9.98 6.61 -13.28
CA MET A 201 -11.34 6.08 -13.19
C MET A 201 -12.29 7.05 -12.48
N ALA A 202 -13.60 6.89 -12.72
CA ALA A 202 -14.62 7.62 -11.99
C ALA A 202 -14.58 7.27 -10.50
N GLY A 203 -14.77 8.25 -9.63
CA GLY A 203 -14.72 8.09 -8.18
C GLY A 203 -13.32 7.96 -7.58
N ALA A 204 -12.25 8.16 -8.37
CA ALA A 204 -10.87 8.15 -7.88
C ALA A 204 -10.52 9.38 -7.03
N LEU A 205 -11.22 10.51 -7.19
CA LEU A 205 -11.17 11.66 -6.28
C LEU A 205 -12.58 12.06 -5.89
N GLY A 206 -12.80 12.30 -4.60
CA GLY A 206 -14.10 12.73 -4.11
C GLY A 206 -14.08 13.22 -2.68
N VAL A 207 -15.17 13.87 -2.29
CA VAL A 207 -15.33 14.52 -1.00
C VAL A 207 -16.69 14.15 -0.40
N GLY A 208 -16.71 14.00 0.93
CA GLY A 208 -17.90 13.64 1.67
C GLY A 208 -17.82 13.99 3.16
N PRO A 209 -18.89 13.72 3.92
CA PRO A 209 -18.99 14.07 5.33
C PRO A 209 -18.05 13.26 6.26
N GLY A 210 -17.55 12.10 5.82
CA GLY A 210 -16.73 11.20 6.64
C GLY A 210 -15.64 10.50 5.83
N MET A 211 -14.68 9.89 6.52
CA MET A 211 -13.60 9.13 5.90
C MET A 211 -14.17 8.05 4.96
N GLY A 212 -13.69 8.06 3.72
CA GLY A 212 -14.14 7.19 2.64
C GLY A 212 -15.49 7.47 2.00
N ASP A 213 -16.18 8.53 2.42
CA ASP A 213 -17.40 9.00 1.78
C ASP A 213 -17.06 10.00 0.65
N ILE A 214 -17.67 9.80 -0.53
CA ILE A 214 -17.51 10.66 -1.71
C ILE A 214 -18.84 11.24 -2.22
N SER A 215 -19.84 11.32 -1.34
CA SER A 215 -21.24 11.62 -1.70
C SER A 215 -21.55 13.09 -1.95
N TRP A 216 -20.70 14.03 -1.49
CA TRP A 216 -20.90 15.46 -1.81
C TRP A 216 -20.49 15.75 -3.24
N TRP A 217 -19.36 15.21 -3.68
CA TRP A 217 -18.89 15.28 -5.06
C TRP A 217 -17.81 14.22 -5.31
N SER A 218 -17.76 13.69 -6.54
CA SER A 218 -16.69 12.82 -7.01
C SER A 218 -16.48 13.01 -8.51
N ASN A 219 -15.27 12.75 -9.00
CA ASN A 219 -15.00 12.83 -10.44
C ASN A 219 -15.79 11.79 -11.24
N SER A 220 -16.20 12.19 -12.43
CA SER A 220 -16.77 11.32 -13.46
C SER A 220 -15.68 10.71 -14.34
N ALA A 221 -16.08 9.81 -15.25
CA ALA A 221 -15.17 9.29 -16.27
C ALA A 221 -14.77 10.38 -17.30
N ASP A 222 -15.65 11.36 -17.56
CA ASP A 222 -15.35 12.47 -18.48
C ASP A 222 -14.32 13.44 -17.87
N ASP A 223 -14.31 13.57 -16.53
CA ASP A 223 -13.31 14.36 -15.82
C ASP A 223 -11.90 13.79 -15.97
N VAL A 224 -11.75 12.47 -16.09
CA VAL A 224 -10.45 11.82 -16.34
C VAL A 224 -9.85 12.29 -17.68
N ILE A 225 -10.70 12.52 -18.67
CA ILE A 225 -10.27 12.98 -20.00
C ILE A 225 -10.06 14.50 -19.98
N THR A 226 -10.98 15.24 -19.36
CA THR A 226 -10.95 16.71 -19.36
C THR A 226 -9.79 17.26 -18.53
N ARG A 227 -9.40 16.55 -17.46
CA ARG A 227 -8.29 16.89 -16.58
C ARG A 227 -7.11 15.95 -16.78
N ALA A 228 -6.78 15.61 -18.04
CA ALA A 228 -5.71 14.65 -18.34
C ALA A 228 -4.39 15.00 -17.66
N CYS A 229 -4.01 16.29 -17.68
CA CYS A 229 -2.83 16.86 -16.99
C CYS A 229 -2.84 16.77 -15.45
N TYR A 230 -3.94 16.32 -14.83
CA TYR A 230 -4.00 16.03 -13.39
C TYR A 230 -3.88 14.53 -13.12
N PHE A 231 -4.31 13.70 -14.06
CA PHE A 231 -4.28 12.24 -13.93
C PHE A 231 -2.96 11.63 -14.42
N ASP A 232 -2.15 12.39 -15.15
CA ASP A 232 -0.78 12.04 -15.53
C ASP A 232 0.26 12.50 -14.50
N ASP A 233 -0.04 13.50 -13.67
CA ASP A 233 0.80 13.96 -12.56
C ASP A 233 1.30 12.79 -11.70
N LEU A 234 2.61 12.81 -11.41
CA LEU A 234 3.31 11.74 -10.73
C LEU A 234 3.74 12.17 -9.33
N TYR A 235 3.61 11.24 -8.38
CA TYR A 235 4.09 11.37 -7.01
C TYR A 235 5.20 10.36 -6.80
N TYR A 236 6.41 10.84 -6.56
CA TYR A 236 7.58 9.97 -6.40
C TYR A 236 8.03 9.89 -4.95
N PHE A 237 8.11 8.66 -4.45
CA PHE A 237 8.66 8.29 -3.16
C PHE A 237 10.00 7.61 -3.38
N ALA A 238 11.07 8.24 -2.94
CA ALA A 238 12.39 7.63 -2.95
C ALA A 238 12.59 6.77 -1.70
N GLU A 239 13.32 5.66 -1.85
CA GLU A 239 13.69 4.75 -0.75
C GLU A 239 14.50 5.44 0.36
N ASP A 240 15.14 6.58 0.06
CA ASP A 240 15.90 7.37 1.03
C ASP A 240 15.03 8.37 1.84
N GLY A 241 13.71 8.35 1.61
CA GLY A 241 12.74 9.20 2.27
C GLY A 241 12.47 10.53 1.56
N ALA A 242 13.06 10.79 0.40
CA ALA A 242 12.72 11.98 -0.40
C ALA A 242 11.37 11.84 -1.12
N PHE A 243 10.64 12.95 -1.24
CA PHE A 243 9.35 13.03 -1.94
C PHE A 243 9.39 14.11 -3.01
N GLU A 244 8.76 13.87 -4.16
CA GLU A 244 8.67 14.82 -5.27
C GLU A 244 7.29 14.77 -5.96
N ASN A 245 6.72 15.94 -6.22
CA ASN A 245 5.64 16.12 -7.18
C ASN A 245 6.25 16.32 -8.56
N ILE A 246 6.10 15.34 -9.44
CA ILE A 246 6.61 15.39 -10.82
C ILE A 246 5.43 15.72 -11.73
N LEU A 247 5.40 16.96 -12.21
CA LEU A 247 4.31 17.56 -13.01
C LEU A 247 4.74 17.78 -14.47
N ASP A 248 5.70 16.98 -14.91
CA ASP A 248 6.18 16.95 -16.29
C ASP A 248 5.78 15.59 -16.86
N ASP A 249 4.78 15.60 -17.74
CA ASP A 249 4.39 14.40 -18.46
C ASP A 249 4.90 14.44 -19.90
N VAL A 250 5.12 13.23 -20.42
CA VAL A 250 5.46 12.97 -21.80
C VAL A 250 4.46 13.67 -22.71
N ASP A 251 3.15 13.48 -22.56
CA ASP A 251 2.16 13.92 -23.55
C ASP A 251 1.78 15.41 -23.45
N HIS A 252 2.01 16.03 -22.30
CA HIS A 252 1.50 17.36 -21.96
C HIS A 252 2.58 18.39 -21.58
N GLY A 253 3.82 17.96 -21.34
CA GLY A 253 4.91 18.82 -20.87
C GLY A 253 4.77 19.20 -19.40
N PHE A 254 5.43 20.30 -18.98
CA PHE A 254 5.38 20.79 -17.60
C PHE A 254 4.07 21.56 -17.33
N GLU A 255 2.97 20.82 -17.23
CA GLU A 255 1.65 21.33 -16.90
C GLU A 255 0.92 20.46 -15.88
N THR A 256 0.03 21.08 -15.11
CA THR A 256 -0.91 20.41 -14.20
C THR A 256 -2.25 21.15 -14.26
N TRP A 257 -3.29 20.65 -13.58
CA TRP A 257 -4.57 21.34 -13.46
C TRP A 257 -4.47 22.55 -12.51
N ILE A 258 -4.68 23.74 -13.04
CA ILE A 258 -4.62 25.01 -12.30
C ILE A 258 -6.03 25.55 -12.05
N GLU A 259 -6.34 25.79 -10.79
CA GLU A 259 -7.62 26.36 -10.35
C GLU A 259 -7.52 27.90 -10.13
N PRO A 260 -8.66 28.62 -9.95
CA PRO A 260 -8.66 30.07 -9.74
C PRO A 260 -7.85 30.55 -8.54
N TRP A 261 -7.75 29.73 -7.48
CA TRP A 261 -6.95 30.06 -6.29
C TRP A 261 -5.43 30.08 -6.57
N GLN A 262 -4.99 29.44 -7.65
CA GLN A 262 -3.61 29.47 -8.16
C GLN A 262 -3.41 30.54 -9.23
N GLY A 263 -4.47 31.25 -9.64
CA GLY A 263 -4.41 32.38 -10.57
C GLY A 263 -4.84 32.09 -12.01
N MET A 264 -5.51 30.95 -12.28
CA MET A 264 -6.08 30.64 -13.60
C MET A 264 -7.62 30.57 -13.55
N ASP A 265 -8.30 31.40 -14.35
CA ASP A 265 -9.77 31.40 -14.51
C ASP A 265 -10.15 31.61 -15.99
N PRO A 266 -10.84 30.65 -16.65
CA PRO A 266 -11.34 29.39 -16.11
C PRO A 266 -10.22 28.39 -15.79
N GLU A 267 -10.49 27.47 -14.86
CA GLU A 267 -9.58 26.36 -14.53
C GLU A 267 -9.23 25.50 -15.76
N GLY A 268 -8.02 24.96 -15.78
CA GLY A 268 -7.51 24.18 -16.90
C GLY A 268 -6.07 23.73 -16.72
N CYS A 269 -5.56 22.98 -17.69
CA CYS A 269 -4.15 22.61 -17.75
C CYS A 269 -3.27 23.86 -17.96
N GLY A 270 -2.18 23.96 -17.22
CA GLY A 270 -1.19 25.01 -17.38
C GLY A 270 0.01 24.87 -16.47
N THR A 271 0.90 25.86 -16.52
CA THR A 271 2.18 25.81 -15.80
C THR A 271 1.99 25.71 -14.28
N PRO A 272 2.63 24.73 -13.61
CA PRO A 272 2.55 24.58 -12.16
C PRO A 272 2.98 25.82 -11.37
N VAL A 273 2.25 26.12 -10.30
CA VAL A 273 2.42 27.33 -9.49
C VAL A 273 3.10 26.99 -8.16
N ALA A 274 4.19 27.71 -7.84
CA ALA A 274 4.88 27.56 -6.56
C ALA A 274 3.95 27.89 -5.36
N PRO A 275 4.03 27.16 -4.24
CA PRO A 275 5.05 26.15 -3.93
C PRO A 275 4.72 24.73 -4.45
N HIS A 276 3.57 24.52 -5.07
CA HIS A 276 3.08 23.20 -5.50
C HIS A 276 3.67 22.71 -6.83
N ASN A 277 4.74 23.31 -7.31
CA ASN A 277 5.32 23.05 -8.63
C ASN A 277 6.47 22.03 -8.60
N GLY A 278 6.62 21.26 -7.51
CA GLY A 278 7.71 20.28 -7.34
C GLY A 278 9.10 20.87 -7.09
N SER A 279 9.27 22.21 -7.13
CA SER A 279 10.60 22.84 -7.02
C SER A 279 11.18 22.86 -5.59
N ILE A 280 10.34 22.58 -4.58
CA ILE A 280 10.74 22.57 -3.17
C ILE A 280 10.98 21.13 -2.75
N ALA A 281 12.18 20.86 -2.21
CA ALA A 281 12.52 19.55 -1.70
C ALA A 281 11.58 19.15 -0.56
N ALA A 282 11.04 17.93 -0.65
CA ALA A 282 10.16 17.36 0.34
C ALA A 282 10.66 15.97 0.76
N SER A 283 10.13 15.49 1.88
CA SER A 283 10.38 14.14 2.40
C SER A 283 9.08 13.50 2.84
N TRP A 284 9.08 12.18 2.94
CA TRP A 284 7.94 11.43 3.42
C TRP A 284 8.32 10.53 4.60
N SER A 285 7.33 10.22 5.43
CA SER A 285 7.44 9.23 6.49
C SER A 285 6.12 8.48 6.61
N TYR A 286 6.19 7.19 6.90
CA TYR A 286 5.01 6.36 7.09
C TYR A 286 5.02 5.71 8.47
N GLU A 287 3.97 5.98 9.25
CA GLU A 287 3.77 5.39 10.57
C GLU A 287 2.84 4.18 10.44
N ALA A 288 3.45 3.00 10.41
CA ALA A 288 2.75 1.73 10.26
C ALA A 288 1.69 1.52 11.36
N ASN A 289 1.88 1.99 12.58
CA ASN A 289 0.85 1.72 13.62
C ASN A 289 -0.44 2.53 13.41
N SER A 290 -0.36 3.70 12.78
CA SER A 290 -1.50 4.57 12.54
C SER A 290 -2.00 4.57 11.09
N GLY A 291 -1.27 3.94 10.16
CA GLY A 291 -1.55 4.02 8.73
C GLY A 291 -1.36 5.44 8.19
N SER A 292 -0.53 6.25 8.85
CA SER A 292 -0.39 7.68 8.57
C SER A 292 0.81 7.94 7.67
N LEU A 293 0.57 8.50 6.49
CA LEU A 293 1.61 9.03 5.60
C LEU A 293 1.74 10.52 5.82
N THR A 294 2.93 10.99 6.20
CA THR A 294 3.22 12.43 6.33
C THR A 294 4.20 12.86 5.26
N LEU A 295 3.82 13.90 4.52
CA LEU A 295 4.70 14.64 3.63
C LEU A 295 5.20 15.89 4.36
N ASN A 296 6.50 16.14 4.33
CA ASN A 296 7.14 17.32 4.90
C ASN A 296 7.79 18.12 3.77
N GLY A 297 7.46 19.40 3.67
CA GLY A 297 7.90 20.30 2.61
C GLY A 297 6.75 21.20 2.17
N VAL A 298 6.97 22.51 2.19
CA VAL A 298 5.95 23.48 1.78
C VAL A 298 5.57 23.21 0.33
N GLY A 299 4.28 23.00 0.09
CA GLY A 299 3.73 22.75 -1.24
C GLY A 299 3.73 21.28 -1.67
N ALA A 300 4.28 20.35 -0.89
CA ALA A 300 4.17 18.92 -1.16
C ALA A 300 2.74 18.41 -0.92
N TYR A 301 2.20 17.62 -1.84
CA TYR A 301 0.84 17.08 -1.73
C TYR A 301 0.68 15.76 -2.49
N MET A 302 -0.40 15.04 -2.17
CA MET A 302 -0.97 13.98 -3.00
C MET A 302 -2.45 14.24 -3.26
N GLY A 303 -2.91 13.88 -4.46
CA GLY A 303 -4.27 14.15 -4.89
C GLY A 303 -4.41 15.60 -5.32
N LEU A 304 -4.83 16.48 -4.42
CA LEU A 304 -5.09 17.90 -4.74
C LEU A 304 -4.17 18.85 -3.97
N ALA A 305 -3.56 19.79 -4.69
CA ALA A 305 -2.64 20.79 -4.13
C ALA A 305 -3.28 21.69 -3.06
N LYS A 306 -4.60 21.94 -3.14
CA LYS A 306 -5.32 22.77 -2.17
C LYS A 306 -5.59 22.07 -0.85
N VAL A 307 -5.56 20.74 -0.79
CA VAL A 307 -6.11 20.00 0.36
C VAL A 307 -5.05 19.82 1.44
N PHE A 308 -5.38 20.17 2.68
CA PHE A 308 -4.51 19.96 3.84
C PHE A 308 -5.30 19.56 5.09
N ASN A 309 -4.60 19.15 6.16
CA ASN A 309 -5.26 18.76 7.41
C ASN A 309 -6.00 19.96 8.03
N GLY A 310 -7.33 19.89 8.03
CA GLY A 310 -8.19 20.92 8.58
C GLY A 310 -8.55 22.06 7.61
N GLY A 311 -8.33 21.91 6.30
CA GLY A 311 -8.90 22.86 5.33
C GLY A 311 -8.54 22.65 3.87
N GLU A 312 -8.96 23.63 3.06
CA GLU A 312 -8.59 23.80 1.66
C GLU A 312 -7.98 25.19 1.46
N LEU A 313 -6.89 25.28 0.70
CA LEU A 313 -6.19 26.53 0.44
C LEU A 313 -7.04 27.49 -0.40
N SER A 314 -6.91 28.77 -0.09
CA SER A 314 -7.45 29.87 -0.92
C SER A 314 -6.36 30.71 -1.57
N ALA A 315 -5.09 30.45 -1.23
CA ALA A 315 -3.91 31.05 -1.83
C ALA A 315 -2.71 30.10 -1.68
N SER A 316 -1.87 29.98 -2.72
CA SER A 316 -0.69 29.10 -2.71
C SER A 316 0.34 29.45 -1.63
N ALA A 317 0.39 30.71 -1.20
CA ALA A 317 1.30 31.17 -0.15
C ALA A 317 0.97 30.63 1.25
N ASP A 318 -0.25 30.12 1.45
CA ASP A 318 -0.71 29.58 2.74
C ASP A 318 -0.47 28.07 2.86
N ALA A 319 0.26 27.47 1.92
CA ALA A 319 0.58 26.05 1.93
C ALA A 319 1.30 25.66 3.24
N PRO A 320 0.84 24.61 3.95
CA PRO A 320 1.45 24.18 5.20
C PRO A 320 2.83 23.54 4.98
N GLU A 321 3.63 23.47 6.04
CA GLU A 321 4.94 22.80 6.02
C GLU A 321 4.84 21.27 5.97
N SER A 322 3.69 20.70 6.33
CA SER A 322 3.46 19.26 6.30
C SER A 322 1.98 18.92 6.09
N ILE A 323 1.72 17.78 5.46
CA ILE A 323 0.38 17.21 5.25
C ILE A 323 0.41 15.74 5.63
N THR A 324 -0.64 15.27 6.29
CA THR A 324 -0.79 13.89 6.74
C THR A 324 -2.05 13.24 6.14
N TYR A 325 -1.89 12.05 5.58
CA TYR A 325 -2.95 11.24 5.00
C TYR A 325 -3.13 9.95 5.79
N MET A 326 -4.36 9.48 5.89
CA MET A 326 -4.66 8.11 6.28
C MET A 326 -4.58 7.23 5.03
N VAL A 327 -3.76 6.18 5.06
CA VAL A 327 -3.48 5.34 3.89
C VAL A 327 -4.03 3.94 4.07
N THR A 328 -4.71 3.44 3.04
CA THR A 328 -5.12 2.03 2.92
C THR A 328 -4.56 1.44 1.64
N TRP A 329 -3.99 0.24 1.73
CA TRP A 329 -3.44 -0.50 0.58
C TRP A 329 -4.37 -1.64 0.16
N ASN A 330 -4.67 -1.76 -1.13
CA ASN A 330 -5.34 -2.92 -1.71
C ASN A 330 -4.35 -3.70 -2.58
N ALA A 331 -3.80 -4.77 -2.01
CA ALA A 331 -2.80 -5.61 -2.69
C ALA A 331 -3.35 -6.35 -3.92
N THR A 332 -4.65 -6.65 -3.96
CA THR A 332 -5.27 -7.36 -5.08
C THR A 332 -5.41 -6.48 -6.31
N GLU A 333 -5.71 -5.20 -6.09
CA GLU A 333 -5.90 -4.21 -7.16
C GLU A 333 -4.63 -3.38 -7.42
N ASP A 334 -3.59 -3.54 -6.60
CA ASP A 334 -2.37 -2.72 -6.62
C ASP A 334 -2.68 -1.22 -6.50
N THR A 335 -3.67 -0.88 -5.65
CA THR A 335 -4.17 0.49 -5.46
C THR A 335 -3.93 1.01 -4.05
N MET A 336 -3.53 2.28 -3.97
CA MET A 336 -3.38 3.03 -2.72
C MET A 336 -4.55 4.00 -2.56
N THR A 337 -5.23 3.96 -1.43
CA THR A 337 -6.26 4.92 -1.06
C THR A 337 -5.74 5.86 0.01
N LEU A 338 -5.89 7.18 -0.21
CA LEU A 338 -5.58 8.23 0.74
C LEU A 338 -6.88 8.89 1.19
N ASP A 339 -7.00 9.13 2.49
CA ASP A 339 -8.08 9.93 3.08
C ASP A 339 -7.50 11.06 3.92
N ILE A 340 -8.08 12.25 3.84
CA ILE A 340 -7.64 13.43 4.58
C ILE A 340 -8.82 14.27 5.07
N ALA A 341 -8.82 14.56 6.37
CA ALA A 341 -9.84 15.40 7.00
C ALA A 341 -9.58 16.89 6.73
N ILE A 342 -10.60 17.58 6.23
CA ILE A 342 -10.57 19.03 5.99
C ILE A 342 -11.44 19.83 6.97
N ALA A 343 -12.42 19.19 7.60
CA ALA A 343 -13.28 19.81 8.61
C ALA A 343 -14.04 18.73 9.40
N ASP A 344 -14.79 19.13 10.42
CA ASP A 344 -15.80 18.29 11.07
C ASP A 344 -17.21 18.86 10.80
N PRO A 345 -17.97 18.31 9.84
CA PRO A 345 -17.63 17.20 8.94
C PRO A 345 -16.84 17.64 7.69
N GLY A 346 -16.12 16.73 7.06
CA GLY A 346 -15.50 16.95 5.73
C GLY A 346 -14.20 16.17 5.51
N TRP A 347 -14.19 15.33 4.49
CA TRP A 347 -13.06 14.47 4.11
C TRP A 347 -12.90 14.39 2.60
N TRP A 348 -11.65 14.47 2.14
CA TRP A 348 -11.27 14.09 0.78
C TRP A 348 -10.74 12.67 0.74
N ARG A 349 -11.03 11.96 -0.36
CA ARG A 349 -10.49 10.65 -0.70
C ARG A 349 -9.82 10.69 -2.07
N PHE A 350 -8.67 10.03 -2.19
CA PHE A 350 -7.93 9.83 -3.43
C PHE A 350 -7.57 8.35 -3.60
N ILE A 351 -7.73 7.81 -4.81
CA ILE A 351 -7.31 6.46 -5.20
C ILE A 351 -6.19 6.61 -6.22
N LEU A 352 -5.06 5.97 -5.96
CA LEU A 352 -3.86 5.99 -6.77
C LEU A 352 -3.48 4.58 -7.22
N VAL A 353 -2.81 4.52 -8.35
CA VAL A 353 -2.20 3.32 -8.92
C VAL A 353 -0.71 3.55 -9.09
N ARG A 354 0.05 2.45 -9.20
CA ARG A 354 1.43 2.48 -9.68
C ARG A 354 1.51 3.23 -11.01
N ALA A 355 2.46 4.14 -11.11
CA ALA A 355 2.96 4.57 -12.40
C ALA A 355 4.16 3.69 -12.74
N ASP A 356 4.11 3.02 -13.90
CA ASP A 356 5.30 2.37 -14.42
C ASP A 356 6.37 3.44 -14.66
N ALA A 357 7.63 3.15 -14.31
CA ALA A 357 8.77 3.96 -14.78
C ALA A 357 8.84 4.04 -16.33
N SER A 358 8.05 3.20 -17.00
CA SER A 358 7.75 3.14 -18.43
C SER A 358 6.82 4.23 -18.94
N GLY A 359 6.36 5.18 -18.10
CA GLY A 359 5.64 6.38 -18.54
C GLY A 359 6.37 7.14 -19.66
N LEU A 360 7.69 6.94 -19.78
CA LEU A 360 8.47 7.22 -20.98
C LEU A 360 8.25 6.13 -22.03
N ASN A 361 7.21 6.25 -22.86
CA ASN A 361 7.08 5.41 -24.05
C ASN A 361 8.33 5.55 -24.94
N ASP A 362 9.20 4.53 -24.97
CA ASP A 362 10.49 4.47 -25.69
C ASP A 362 10.37 4.66 -27.22
N ASN A 363 9.14 4.79 -27.75
CA ASN A 363 8.83 4.99 -29.16
C ASN A 363 8.52 6.45 -29.55
N GLU A 364 8.33 7.37 -28.59
CA GLU A 364 8.10 8.80 -28.87
C GLU A 364 9.36 9.66 -28.73
N TYR A 365 10.34 9.18 -27.96
CA TYR A 365 11.57 9.90 -27.73
C TYR A 365 12.62 9.62 -28.80
N GLN A 366 13.10 10.68 -29.43
CA GLN A 366 14.33 10.62 -30.20
C GLN A 366 15.52 10.57 -29.24
N VAL A 367 16.56 9.82 -29.59
CA VAL A 367 17.79 9.83 -28.79
C VAL A 367 18.52 11.13 -29.04
N MET A 368 18.71 11.92 -27.98
CA MET A 368 19.58 13.10 -28.01
C MET A 368 21.03 12.67 -27.80
N GLU A 369 21.93 13.23 -28.60
CA GLU A 369 23.36 13.00 -28.43
C GLU A 369 23.97 14.07 -27.51
N VAL A 370 24.60 13.62 -26.43
CA VAL A 370 25.34 14.49 -25.51
C VAL A 370 26.80 14.10 -25.40
N TYR A 371 27.68 15.09 -25.22
CA TYR A 371 29.12 14.87 -25.15
C TYR A 371 29.86 15.95 -24.33
N PRO A 372 30.98 15.60 -23.68
CA PRO A 372 31.52 14.24 -23.53
C PRO A 372 30.60 13.38 -22.67
N ASN A 373 30.58 12.07 -22.90
CA ASN A 373 29.93 11.12 -21.99
C ASN A 373 30.91 9.95 -21.80
N PRO A 374 31.49 9.75 -20.60
CA PRO A 374 31.24 10.49 -19.35
C PRO A 374 31.77 11.95 -19.32
N ALA A 375 31.13 12.83 -18.55
CA ALA A 375 31.50 14.25 -18.33
C ALA A 375 31.85 14.54 -16.86
N SER A 376 32.49 15.69 -16.58
CA SER A 376 32.91 16.08 -15.21
C SER A 376 32.45 17.47 -14.77
N SER A 377 32.04 18.33 -15.70
CA SER A 377 31.68 19.71 -15.37
C SER A 377 30.82 20.36 -16.45
N VAL A 378 30.98 19.96 -17.71
CA VAL A 378 30.20 20.49 -18.82
C VAL A 378 29.71 19.35 -19.69
N LEU A 379 28.43 19.39 -20.04
CA LEU A 379 27.78 18.50 -20.99
C LEU A 379 27.25 19.31 -22.17
N ASN A 380 27.61 18.95 -23.39
CA ASN A 380 27.15 19.62 -24.60
C ASN A 380 26.07 18.78 -25.28
N ILE A 381 25.06 19.44 -25.84
CA ILE A 381 23.97 18.85 -26.61
C ILE A 381 24.30 18.99 -28.10
N LYS A 382 24.28 17.88 -28.83
CA LYS A 382 24.63 17.89 -30.26
C LYS A 382 23.41 18.13 -31.13
N ASN A 383 23.48 19.09 -32.06
CA ASN A 383 22.50 19.32 -33.11
C ASN A 383 21.05 19.61 -32.65
N HIS A 384 20.84 20.07 -31.41
CA HIS A 384 19.52 20.51 -30.92
C HIS A 384 19.60 21.97 -30.48
N THR A 385 19.22 22.90 -31.36
CA THR A 385 19.30 24.37 -31.13
C THR A 385 17.93 25.03 -30.92
N ASP A 386 16.87 24.22 -30.92
CA ASP A 386 15.47 24.59 -30.88
C ASP A 386 14.74 23.97 -29.69
N LEU A 387 15.48 23.53 -28.67
CA LEU A 387 14.91 23.08 -27.41
C LEU A 387 14.16 24.22 -26.72
N GLU A 388 13.01 23.89 -26.17
CA GLU A 388 12.13 24.76 -25.39
C GLU A 388 12.32 24.52 -23.89
N SER A 389 12.48 23.26 -23.49
CA SER A 389 12.75 22.85 -22.12
C SER A 389 13.74 21.69 -22.06
N LEU A 390 14.51 21.64 -20.97
CA LEU A 390 15.38 20.53 -20.64
C LEU A 390 15.38 20.29 -19.13
N HIS A 391 15.23 19.03 -18.75
CA HIS A 391 15.27 18.56 -17.39
C HIS A 391 16.32 17.45 -17.25
N ILE A 392 17.04 17.46 -16.13
CA ILE A 392 17.99 16.39 -15.79
C ILE A 392 17.56 15.74 -14.49
N TYR A 393 17.56 14.41 -14.50
CA TYR A 393 17.20 13.57 -13.37
C TYR A 393 18.40 12.68 -12.99
N SER A 394 18.57 12.44 -11.70
CA SER A 394 19.49 11.41 -11.20
C SER A 394 18.94 9.99 -11.42
N VAL A 395 19.75 8.95 -11.19
CA VAL A 395 19.26 7.55 -11.25
C VAL A 395 18.14 7.22 -10.28
N THR A 396 17.99 8.00 -9.20
CA THR A 396 16.92 7.84 -8.21
C THR A 396 15.73 8.75 -8.55
N GLY A 397 15.55 9.16 -9.81
CA GLY A 397 14.39 9.95 -10.24
C GLY A 397 14.41 11.43 -9.86
N LYS A 398 15.23 11.85 -8.87
CA LYS A 398 15.32 13.25 -8.43
C LYS A 398 15.68 14.19 -9.57
N MET A 399 14.86 15.21 -9.83
CA MET A 399 15.21 16.31 -10.74
C MET A 399 16.35 17.15 -10.14
N VAL A 400 17.46 17.28 -10.87
CA VAL A 400 18.67 18.02 -10.46
C VAL A 400 18.88 19.30 -11.25
N LEU A 401 18.22 19.45 -12.39
CA LEU A 401 18.24 20.66 -13.19
C LEU A 401 16.95 20.79 -14.01
N GLN A 402 16.43 22.01 -14.07
CA GLN A 402 15.39 22.44 -15.00
C GLN A 402 15.85 23.74 -15.66
N THR A 403 15.85 23.81 -16.99
CA THR A 403 16.20 25.03 -17.72
C THR A 403 15.42 25.18 -19.01
N ASN A 404 15.04 26.42 -19.31
CA ASN A 404 14.46 26.84 -20.59
C ASN A 404 15.45 27.70 -21.40
N ASP A 405 16.60 28.06 -20.80
CA ASP A 405 17.68 28.80 -21.47
C ASP A 405 18.75 27.80 -21.89
N ILE A 406 18.59 27.26 -23.10
CA ILE A 406 19.36 26.12 -23.60
C ILE A 406 20.20 26.61 -24.78
N ASP A 407 21.48 26.89 -24.53
CA ASP A 407 22.45 27.34 -25.53
C ASP A 407 23.28 26.19 -26.13
N GLY A 408 22.88 24.95 -25.84
CA GLY A 408 23.56 23.72 -26.23
C GLY A 408 24.64 23.27 -25.25
N THR A 409 24.85 23.99 -24.15
CA THR A 409 25.80 23.63 -23.09
C THR A 409 25.11 23.59 -21.73
N ILE A 410 25.46 22.62 -20.91
CA ILE A 410 24.92 22.44 -19.57
C ILE A 410 26.08 22.36 -18.58
N ASP A 411 26.03 23.21 -17.56
CA ASP A 411 26.93 23.11 -16.41
C ASP A 411 26.44 22.02 -15.45
N ILE A 412 27.32 21.07 -15.16
CA ILE A 412 27.08 19.93 -14.28
C ILE A 412 28.18 19.84 -13.22
N SER A 413 28.96 20.91 -12.97
CA SER A 413 30.09 20.89 -12.02
C SER A 413 29.68 20.51 -10.61
N ASP A 414 28.44 20.82 -10.25
CA ASP A 414 27.89 20.62 -8.91
C ASP A 414 27.17 19.28 -8.78
N PHE A 415 27.14 18.46 -9.83
CA PHE A 415 26.49 17.16 -9.82
C PHE A 415 27.41 16.13 -9.17
N ALA A 416 26.84 15.27 -8.34
CA ALA A 416 27.57 14.14 -7.79
C ALA A 416 27.97 13.14 -8.88
N THR A 417 29.06 12.40 -8.67
CA THR A 417 29.44 11.28 -9.54
C THR A 417 28.30 10.27 -9.62
N GLY A 418 27.83 9.94 -10.82
CA GLY A 418 26.65 9.10 -11.00
C GLY A 418 26.14 9.01 -12.43
N LEU A 419 25.10 8.20 -12.63
CA LEU A 419 24.35 8.13 -13.89
C LEU A 419 23.14 9.09 -13.80
N TYR A 420 22.84 9.74 -14.92
CA TYR A 420 21.78 10.73 -15.04
C TYR A 420 20.99 10.51 -16.33
N ALA A 421 19.74 10.97 -16.33
CA ALA A 421 18.86 10.99 -17.50
C ALA A 421 18.49 12.43 -17.84
N ILE A 422 18.39 12.73 -19.13
CA ILE A 422 17.93 14.01 -19.66
C ILE A 422 16.61 13.77 -20.37
N SER A 423 15.62 14.61 -20.08
CA SER A 423 14.40 14.79 -20.87
C SER A 423 14.44 16.19 -21.48
N ALA A 424 14.06 16.32 -22.75
CA ALA A 424 13.99 17.62 -23.41
C ALA A 424 12.87 17.66 -24.44
N LEU A 425 12.30 18.86 -24.62
CA LEU A 425 11.26 19.15 -25.61
C LEU A 425 11.76 20.21 -26.58
N ASP A 426 11.58 20.02 -27.89
CA ASP A 426 11.79 21.11 -28.87
C ASP A 426 10.53 21.91 -29.16
N LYS A 427 10.72 23.09 -29.78
CA LYS A 427 9.65 24.02 -30.16
C LYS A 427 8.62 23.44 -31.13
N ASN A 428 8.89 22.29 -31.74
CA ASN A 428 7.95 21.58 -32.62
C ASN A 428 7.18 20.48 -31.86
N GLY A 429 7.40 20.34 -30.55
CA GLY A 429 6.80 19.32 -29.70
C GLY A 429 7.50 17.96 -29.78
N GLN A 430 8.66 17.84 -30.44
CA GLN A 430 9.40 16.58 -30.47
C GLN A 430 10.19 16.41 -29.17
N LYS A 431 10.03 15.22 -28.58
CA LYS A 431 10.62 14.84 -27.30
C LYS A 431 11.94 14.11 -27.51
N TYR A 432 12.90 14.37 -26.64
CA TYR A 432 14.21 13.74 -26.67
C TYR A 432 14.61 13.19 -25.31
N GLN A 433 15.30 12.05 -25.31
CA GLN A 433 15.88 11.50 -24.10
C GLN A 433 17.31 11.02 -24.31
N THR A 434 18.11 11.07 -23.26
CA THR A 434 19.42 10.43 -23.24
C THR A 434 19.91 10.17 -21.83
N LYS A 435 20.94 9.35 -21.69
CA LYS A 435 21.59 9.06 -20.41
C LYS A 435 23.07 9.42 -20.47
N PHE A 436 23.58 10.00 -19.39
CA PHE A 436 24.99 10.36 -19.30
C PHE A 436 25.58 10.10 -17.91
N ILE A 437 26.90 9.97 -17.85
CA ILE A 437 27.63 9.68 -16.61
C ILE A 437 28.42 10.91 -16.20
N VAL A 438 28.25 11.34 -14.95
CA VAL A 438 29.09 12.33 -14.26
C VAL A 438 30.21 11.61 -13.53
N LYS A 439 31.45 12.09 -13.67
CA LYS A 439 32.66 11.53 -13.04
C LYS A 439 33.19 12.37 -11.90
#